data_AF-A0A7X7CA80-F1
#
_entry.id   AF-A0A7X7CA80-F1
#
_cell.length_a   1.000
_cell.length_b   1.000
_cell.length_c   1.000
_cell.angle_alpha   90.00
_cell.angle_beta   90.00
_cell.angle_gamma   90.00
#
_symmetry.space_group_name_H-M   'P 1'
#
loop_
_entity.id
_entity.type
_entity.pdbx_description
1 polymer ?
#
loop_
_entity_poly.entity_id
_entity_poly.type
_entity_poly.pdbx_seq_one_letter_code
_entity_poly.pdbx_strand_id
1 'polypeptide(L)'
;MKSADGAHRAMYRGDYKRAINLINAVKPAQKDALLHLMDKGMILHAAGHYEESNKVLFEAEDLAKGIRSKSLSREVGATLGSEEATEYSGDNHEVVMIAVTRMLNFLMLDDWNSALVEVRRVGNIAADYYGSSKNFDNAFAIYLSAVIWETLGHLNDAYIDYKRLASLNKNIPYYSSDLKSSAKRLGLSANLPQKLSTPLETPENYRSHGAGELIVILQSGRSPKFVSEYVSDGLITMAVPIAFVWPDSPAMADVIVDGKSIGGTYPFYNVSDDVMRAMKSRQKRTLVRKIIKSSVQTGLYGASYNLMKSDDSAEQGLGLALGIAGLLMSASEKADERSWRTLPAHYEIGRFYLKPGKSEVSVVSRSGAKIVSKDVEISKEKPVLILAHVPWDGIDTPKRYAAKQSEQKNISEKERTISKEIRKRPSDGNLKIDLAEAKIENGDYDIEKLLLDGISQGGDNIRGYSLLTVSLAVKGDYIPASKTAQKAGLTSYADALAYAGGEKSSAPKSSYSPSEGRVKGFSSFTHGLVAEKDGNHKEACRLFLKSYEDGLKGKPVIKKTLAALGASGDDFKKSAEGRAIADKFIDEYLEMY
;
A
#
# COMPACT_ATOMS: atom_id res chain seq x y z
N MET A 1 18.63 10.14 -21.43
CA MET A 1 17.28 10.11 -22.03
C MET A 1 16.54 11.34 -21.51
N LYS A 2 16.04 12.25 -22.37
CA LYS A 2 15.35 13.47 -21.92
C LYS A 2 14.06 13.06 -21.20
N SER A 3 14.04 13.10 -19.87
CA SER A 3 12.89 12.70 -19.06
C SER A 3 11.73 13.69 -19.23
N ALA A 4 10.49 13.21 -19.05
CA ALA A 4 9.29 14.04 -19.06
C ALA A 4 9.27 15.10 -17.93
N ASP A 5 10.24 15.05 -17.00
CA ASP A 5 10.35 15.98 -15.86
C ASP A 5 10.33 17.46 -16.26
N GLY A 6 10.89 17.80 -17.43
CA GLY A 6 10.83 19.15 -17.96
C GLY A 6 9.40 19.61 -18.24
N ALA A 7 8.59 18.73 -18.84
CA ALA A 7 7.18 19.00 -19.12
C ALA A 7 6.37 19.07 -17.83
N HIS A 8 6.60 18.16 -16.88
CA HIS A 8 5.96 18.18 -15.56
C HIS A 8 6.24 19.48 -14.81
N ARG A 9 7.51 19.91 -14.75
CA ARG A 9 7.87 21.18 -14.08
C ARG A 9 7.22 22.39 -14.76
N ALA A 10 7.12 22.40 -16.09
CA ALA A 10 6.45 23.48 -16.81
C ALA A 10 4.94 23.50 -16.50
N MET A 11 4.28 22.35 -16.50
CA MET A 11 2.86 22.21 -16.14
C MET A 11 2.60 22.72 -14.72
N TYR A 12 3.37 22.24 -13.74
CA TYR A 12 3.19 22.65 -12.34
C TYR A 12 3.43 24.14 -12.12
N ARG A 13 4.24 24.82 -12.95
CA ARG A 13 4.44 26.28 -12.90
C ARG A 13 3.37 27.07 -13.68
N GLY A 14 2.39 26.40 -14.27
CA GLY A 14 1.36 27.02 -15.11
C GLY A 14 1.84 27.38 -16.53
N ASP A 15 3.05 27.00 -16.93
CA ASP A 15 3.58 27.20 -18.29
C ASP A 15 3.14 26.05 -19.20
N TYR A 16 1.83 26.01 -19.48
CA TYR A 16 1.20 24.92 -20.21
C TYR A 16 1.66 24.83 -21.67
N LYS A 17 1.91 25.97 -22.32
CA LYS A 17 2.43 25.99 -23.69
C LYS A 17 3.80 25.30 -23.78
N ARG A 18 4.70 25.61 -22.84
CA ARG A 18 5.99 24.92 -22.76
C ARG A 18 5.83 23.46 -22.38
N ALA A 19 4.93 23.14 -21.45
CA ALA A 19 4.66 21.75 -21.05
C ALA A 19 4.22 20.90 -22.24
N ILE A 20 3.26 21.38 -23.05
CA ILE A 20 2.76 20.71 -24.27
C ILE A 20 3.88 20.50 -25.28
N ASN A 21 4.69 21.54 -25.54
CA ASN A 21 5.83 21.43 -26.45
C ASN A 21 6.86 20.40 -25.99
N LEU A 22 7.18 20.40 -24.68
CA LEU A 22 8.14 19.48 -24.10
C LEU A 22 7.63 18.04 -24.12
N ILE A 23 6.37 17.79 -23.75
CA ILE A 23 5.83 16.42 -23.73
C ILE A 23 5.71 15.86 -25.15
N ASN A 24 5.29 16.64 -26.14
CA ASN A 24 5.22 16.21 -27.54
C ASN A 24 6.60 15.90 -28.15
N ALA A 25 7.68 16.48 -27.61
CA ALA A 25 9.05 16.19 -28.03
C ALA A 25 9.64 14.93 -27.39
N VAL A 26 8.99 14.36 -26.36
CA VAL A 26 9.42 13.10 -25.74
C VAL A 26 9.11 11.95 -26.68
N LYS A 27 10.11 11.12 -27.00
CA LYS A 27 9.95 9.85 -27.70
C LYS A 27 9.99 8.73 -26.65
N PRO A 28 8.85 8.23 -26.15
CA PRO A 28 8.84 7.20 -25.12
C PRO A 28 9.30 5.85 -25.70
N ALA A 29 9.95 5.04 -24.87
CA ALA A 29 10.10 3.61 -25.18
C ALA A 29 8.72 2.95 -25.15
N GLN A 30 8.54 1.82 -25.87
CA GLN A 30 7.27 1.10 -25.89
C GLN A 30 6.77 0.75 -24.47
N LYS A 31 7.70 0.36 -23.58
CA LYS A 31 7.42 0.04 -22.18
C LYS A 31 6.87 1.22 -21.36
N ASP A 32 7.04 2.46 -21.83
CA ASP A 32 6.64 3.70 -21.14
C ASP A 32 5.53 4.46 -21.90
N ALA A 33 4.99 3.88 -22.98
CA ALA A 33 4.00 4.52 -23.83
C ALA A 33 2.72 4.89 -23.08
N LEU A 34 2.24 4.03 -22.18
CA LEU A 34 1.08 4.30 -21.35
C LEU A 34 1.29 5.55 -20.48
N LEU A 35 2.40 5.59 -19.74
CA LEU A 35 2.72 6.72 -18.87
C LEU A 35 2.85 8.03 -19.66
N HIS A 36 3.43 7.97 -20.85
CA HIS A 36 3.53 9.14 -21.72
C HIS A 36 2.15 9.68 -22.15
N LEU A 37 1.21 8.81 -22.52
CA LEU A 37 -0.15 9.22 -22.88
C LEU A 37 -0.88 9.80 -21.67
N MET A 38 -0.74 9.18 -20.50
CA MET A 38 -1.31 9.67 -19.24
C MET A 38 -0.79 11.08 -18.90
N ASP A 39 0.52 11.29 -18.93
CA ASP A 39 1.14 12.60 -18.71
C ASP A 39 0.66 13.65 -19.73
N LYS A 40 0.65 13.29 -21.01
CA LYS A 40 0.21 14.19 -22.09
C LYS A 40 -1.26 14.58 -21.92
N GLY A 41 -2.13 13.62 -21.64
CA GLY A 41 -3.56 13.84 -21.42
C GLY A 41 -3.82 14.78 -20.25
N MET A 42 -3.09 14.61 -19.14
CA MET A 42 -3.20 15.49 -17.97
C MET A 42 -2.63 16.90 -18.21
N ILE A 43 -1.55 17.03 -18.98
CA ILE A 43 -1.01 18.34 -19.38
C ILE A 43 -2.04 19.09 -20.24
N LEU A 44 -2.69 18.41 -21.19
CA LEU A 44 -3.76 18.99 -22.01
C LEU A 44 -4.98 19.38 -21.16
N HIS A 45 -5.35 18.54 -20.18
CA HIS A 45 -6.41 18.84 -19.21
C HIS A 45 -6.12 20.13 -18.44
N ALA A 46 -4.92 20.24 -17.84
CA ALA A 46 -4.53 21.43 -17.09
C ALA A 46 -4.42 22.69 -17.97
N ALA A 47 -4.12 22.53 -19.25
CA ALA A 47 -4.11 23.62 -20.24
C ALA A 47 -5.51 24.08 -20.67
N GLY A 48 -6.58 23.34 -20.32
CA GLY A 48 -7.94 23.60 -20.80
C GLY A 48 -8.25 23.03 -22.18
N HIS A 49 -7.37 22.20 -22.75
CA HIS A 49 -7.56 21.54 -24.05
C HIS A 49 -8.31 20.22 -23.86
N TYR A 50 -9.56 20.31 -23.40
CA TYR A 50 -10.33 19.17 -22.89
C TYR A 50 -10.65 18.10 -23.95
N GLU A 51 -10.99 18.49 -25.18
CA GLU A 51 -11.27 17.56 -26.27
C GLU A 51 -10.02 16.77 -26.69
N GLU A 52 -8.87 17.44 -26.80
CA GLU A 52 -7.60 16.79 -27.10
C GLU A 52 -7.18 15.86 -25.96
N SER A 53 -7.32 16.33 -24.71
CA SER A 53 -7.09 15.51 -23.52
C SER A 53 -7.94 14.24 -23.54
N ASN A 54 -9.24 14.35 -23.86
CA ASN A 54 -10.15 13.21 -23.93
C ASN A 54 -9.72 12.16 -24.95
N LYS A 55 -9.23 12.57 -26.12
CA LYS A 55 -8.72 11.65 -27.16
C LYS A 55 -7.49 10.89 -26.66
N VAL A 56 -6.51 11.62 -26.12
CA VAL A 56 -5.25 11.03 -25.61
C VAL A 56 -5.51 10.10 -24.42
N LEU A 57 -6.39 10.48 -23.49
CA LEU A 57 -6.72 9.66 -22.33
C LEU A 57 -7.55 8.43 -22.70
N PHE A 58 -8.36 8.50 -23.75
CA PHE A 58 -9.03 7.30 -24.28
C PHE A 58 -8.02 6.30 -24.85
N GLU A 59 -7.02 6.76 -25.62
CA GLU A 59 -5.92 5.91 -26.08
C GLU A 59 -5.11 5.30 -24.92
N ALA A 60 -4.89 6.07 -23.85
CA ALA A 60 -4.23 5.57 -22.64
C ALA A 60 -5.05 4.45 -21.97
N GLU A 61 -6.37 4.62 -21.85
CA GLU A 61 -7.27 3.61 -21.28
C GLU A 61 -7.23 2.29 -22.07
N ASP A 62 -7.29 2.37 -23.39
CA ASP A 62 -7.24 1.19 -24.27
C ASP A 62 -5.88 0.48 -24.20
N LEU A 63 -4.78 1.23 -24.14
CA LEU A 63 -3.45 0.66 -23.94
C LEU A 63 -3.32 -0.01 -22.58
N ALA A 64 -3.85 0.58 -21.50
CA ALA A 64 -3.86 -0.03 -20.17
C ALA A 64 -4.60 -1.37 -20.15
N LYS A 65 -5.77 -1.46 -20.80
CA LYS A 65 -6.51 -2.73 -20.97
C LYS A 65 -5.70 -3.77 -21.75
N GLY A 66 -5.02 -3.35 -22.82
CA GLY A 66 -4.15 -4.20 -23.63
C GLY A 66 -2.95 -4.75 -22.84
N ILE A 67 -2.33 -3.95 -21.99
CA ILE A 67 -1.22 -4.38 -21.13
C ILE A 67 -1.72 -5.37 -20.07
N ARG A 68 -2.86 -5.06 -19.41
CA ARG A 68 -3.45 -5.91 -18.37
C ARG A 68 -3.82 -7.30 -18.88
N SER A 69 -4.49 -7.39 -20.03
CA SER A 69 -4.88 -8.67 -20.64
C SER A 69 -3.68 -9.57 -20.97
N LYS A 70 -2.56 -8.99 -21.43
CA LYS A 70 -1.29 -9.71 -21.63
C LYS A 70 -0.62 -10.15 -20.32
N SER A 71 -0.82 -9.42 -19.23
CA SER A 71 -0.21 -9.75 -17.92
C SER A 71 -0.89 -10.94 -17.26
N LEU A 72 -2.23 -11.00 -17.28
CA LEU A 72 -3.03 -12.12 -16.76
C LEU A 72 -2.73 -13.45 -17.47
N SER A 73 -2.43 -13.39 -18.76
CA SER A 73 -2.02 -14.55 -19.56
C SER A 73 -0.55 -14.96 -19.35
N ARG A 74 0.33 -14.02 -18.95
CA ARG A 74 1.76 -14.26 -18.65
C ARG A 74 2.04 -14.64 -17.19
N GLU A 75 1.08 -14.51 -16.29
CA GLU A 75 1.18 -14.87 -14.87
C GLU A 75 1.44 -16.39 -14.63
N VAL A 76 1.30 -17.19 -15.69
CA VAL A 76 1.66 -18.61 -15.74
C VAL A 76 3.15 -18.86 -16.08
N GLY A 77 3.91 -17.86 -16.58
CA GLY A 77 5.26 -18.09 -17.12
C GLY A 77 6.35 -17.00 -16.97
N ALA A 78 6.09 -15.82 -16.40
CA ALA A 78 7.01 -14.67 -16.52
C ALA A 78 7.57 -14.08 -15.20
N THR A 79 8.13 -14.90 -14.30
CA THR A 79 8.74 -14.41 -13.03
C THR A 79 10.26 -14.22 -13.06
N LEU A 80 10.92 -14.21 -14.24
CA LEU A 80 12.39 -14.18 -14.32
C LEU A 80 13.02 -12.81 -14.67
N GLY A 81 12.28 -11.84 -15.25
CA GLY A 81 12.82 -10.50 -15.63
C GLY A 81 12.75 -9.43 -14.51
N SER A 82 13.46 -8.29 -14.66
CA SER A 82 13.37 -7.14 -13.74
C SER A 82 12.03 -6.40 -13.90
N GLU A 83 11.50 -5.79 -12.82
CA GLU A 83 10.21 -5.06 -12.87
C GLU A 83 10.22 -3.93 -13.89
N GLU A 84 11.28 -3.12 -13.89
CA GLU A 84 11.48 -1.99 -14.81
C GLU A 84 11.56 -2.40 -16.31
N ALA A 85 11.88 -3.67 -16.61
CA ALA A 85 11.92 -4.17 -17.98
C ALA A 85 10.53 -4.48 -18.56
N THR A 86 9.49 -4.51 -17.72
CA THR A 86 8.12 -4.78 -18.16
C THR A 86 7.39 -3.51 -18.63
N GLU A 87 6.38 -3.69 -19.49
CA GLU A 87 5.49 -2.59 -19.90
C GLU A 87 4.80 -2.00 -18.66
N TYR A 88 4.83 -0.66 -18.53
CA TYR A 88 4.16 0.03 -17.44
C TYR A 88 2.65 -0.15 -17.55
N SER A 89 2.03 -0.76 -16.54
CA SER A 89 0.58 -1.06 -16.55
C SER A 89 -0.29 0.01 -15.90
N GLY A 90 0.32 1.01 -15.24
CA GLY A 90 -0.38 1.89 -14.31
C GLY A 90 -0.72 1.20 -12.99
N ASP A 91 -0.72 1.96 -11.89
CA ASP A 91 -1.33 1.48 -10.64
C ASP A 91 -2.86 1.56 -10.75
N ASN A 92 -3.56 0.72 -9.98
CA ASN A 92 -5.03 0.64 -10.05
C ASN A 92 -5.73 2.00 -9.93
N HIS A 93 -5.25 2.86 -9.03
CA HIS A 93 -5.83 4.19 -8.82
C HIS A 93 -5.59 5.09 -10.04
N GLU A 94 -4.40 5.04 -10.63
CA GLU A 94 -4.04 5.86 -11.80
C GLU A 94 -4.91 5.53 -13.00
N VAL A 95 -5.17 4.24 -13.25
CA VAL A 95 -6.02 3.83 -14.40
C VAL A 95 -7.45 4.33 -14.22
N VAL A 96 -8.00 4.29 -13.00
CA VAL A 96 -9.31 4.88 -12.73
C VAL A 96 -9.30 6.40 -12.92
N MET A 97 -8.22 7.07 -12.52
CA MET A 97 -8.07 8.52 -12.68
C MET A 97 -8.06 8.99 -14.14
N ILE A 98 -7.80 8.09 -15.12
CA ILE A 98 -7.96 8.40 -16.55
C ILE A 98 -9.42 8.76 -16.84
N ALA A 99 -10.38 7.90 -16.44
CA ALA A 99 -11.80 8.14 -16.62
C ALA A 99 -12.30 9.32 -15.76
N VAL A 100 -11.75 9.51 -14.55
CA VAL A 100 -12.08 10.67 -13.69
C VAL A 100 -11.65 11.99 -14.32
N THR A 101 -10.47 12.04 -14.93
CA THR A 101 -10.00 13.22 -15.66
C THR A 101 -10.88 13.50 -16.89
N ARG A 102 -11.32 12.45 -17.59
CA ARG A 102 -12.25 12.57 -18.71
C ARG A 102 -13.65 13.04 -18.27
N MET A 103 -14.15 12.62 -17.10
CA MET A 103 -15.38 13.20 -16.51
C MET A 103 -15.23 14.71 -16.34
N LEU A 104 -14.14 15.17 -15.72
CA LEU A 104 -13.89 16.59 -15.54
C LEU A 104 -13.79 17.33 -16.88
N ASN A 105 -13.10 16.77 -17.87
CA ASN A 105 -13.04 17.33 -19.22
C ASN A 105 -14.43 17.54 -19.82
N PHE A 106 -15.27 16.50 -19.81
CA PHE A 106 -16.63 16.59 -20.36
C PHE A 106 -17.51 17.59 -19.60
N LEU A 107 -17.38 17.67 -18.27
CA LEU A 107 -18.08 18.69 -17.49
C LEU A 107 -17.64 20.11 -17.85
N MET A 108 -16.35 20.32 -18.12
CA MET A 108 -15.85 21.62 -18.58
C MET A 108 -16.27 21.96 -20.01
N LEU A 109 -16.75 20.98 -20.77
CA LEU A 109 -17.36 21.14 -22.09
C LEU A 109 -18.90 21.23 -22.02
N ASP A 110 -19.48 21.28 -20.81
CA ASP A 110 -20.92 21.18 -20.54
C ASP A 110 -21.61 19.92 -21.12
N ASP A 111 -20.83 18.87 -21.40
CA ASP A 111 -21.31 17.58 -21.91
C ASP A 111 -21.51 16.56 -20.77
N TRP A 112 -22.55 16.81 -19.97
CA TRP A 112 -22.90 15.96 -18.84
C TRP A 112 -23.27 14.52 -19.23
N ASN A 113 -23.80 14.31 -20.43
CA ASN A 113 -24.16 12.98 -20.91
C ASN A 113 -22.91 12.13 -21.18
N SER A 114 -21.88 12.72 -21.80
CA SER A 114 -20.59 12.04 -21.97
C SER A 114 -19.90 11.84 -20.62
N ALA A 115 -20.01 12.80 -19.68
CA ALA A 115 -19.52 12.60 -18.32
C ALA A 115 -20.18 11.40 -17.64
N LEU A 116 -21.48 11.16 -17.86
CA LEU A 116 -22.20 9.98 -17.36
C LEU A 116 -21.67 8.66 -17.93
N VAL A 117 -21.26 8.64 -19.20
CA VAL A 117 -20.62 7.46 -19.79
C VAL A 117 -19.33 7.14 -19.04
N GLU A 118 -18.55 8.15 -18.68
CA GLU A 118 -17.30 7.98 -17.92
C GLU A 118 -17.54 7.54 -16.47
N VAL A 119 -18.66 7.94 -15.82
CA VAL A 119 -19.07 7.39 -14.52
C VAL A 119 -19.21 5.87 -14.58
N ARG A 120 -19.85 5.35 -15.63
CA ARG A 120 -20.00 3.90 -15.83
C ARG A 120 -18.64 3.24 -16.09
N ARG A 121 -17.75 3.90 -16.83
CA ARG A 121 -16.38 3.40 -17.05
C ARG A 121 -15.58 3.31 -15.75
N VAL A 122 -15.68 4.30 -14.85
CA VAL A 122 -15.08 4.21 -13.51
C VAL A 122 -15.54 2.95 -12.80
N GLY A 123 -16.84 2.65 -12.82
CA GLY A 123 -17.39 1.42 -12.24
C GLY A 123 -16.79 0.14 -12.84
N ASN A 124 -16.65 0.08 -14.17
CA ASN A 124 -16.08 -1.06 -14.88
C ASN A 124 -14.58 -1.23 -14.59
N ILE A 125 -13.79 -0.16 -14.70
CA ILE A 125 -12.36 -0.17 -14.39
C ILE A 125 -12.16 -0.56 -12.92
N ALA A 126 -12.97 -0.02 -12.01
CA ALA A 126 -12.91 -0.38 -10.60
C ALA A 126 -13.19 -1.88 -10.37
N ALA A 127 -14.19 -2.45 -11.05
CA ALA A 127 -14.45 -3.89 -10.99
C ALA A 127 -13.27 -4.71 -11.53
N ASP A 128 -12.72 -4.32 -12.67
CA ASP A 128 -11.61 -5.04 -13.30
C ASP A 128 -10.34 -5.00 -12.44
N TYR A 129 -10.00 -3.84 -11.87
CA TYR A 129 -8.73 -3.61 -11.16
C TYR A 129 -8.77 -3.95 -9.67
N TYR A 130 -9.94 -3.83 -9.02
CA TYR A 130 -10.10 -4.10 -7.59
C TYR A 130 -10.94 -5.37 -7.30
N GLY A 131 -11.32 -6.13 -8.33
CA GLY A 131 -12.17 -7.32 -8.25
C GLY A 131 -13.66 -7.03 -8.03
N SER A 132 -13.99 -5.85 -7.52
CA SER A 132 -15.34 -5.34 -7.40
C SER A 132 -15.32 -3.82 -7.41
N SER A 133 -16.30 -3.21 -8.07
CA SER A 133 -16.46 -1.76 -8.04
C SER A 133 -16.65 -1.22 -6.62
N LYS A 134 -17.10 -2.05 -5.67
CA LYS A 134 -17.29 -1.73 -4.24
C LYS A 134 -15.97 -1.53 -3.48
N ASN A 135 -14.88 -2.14 -3.94
CA ASN A 135 -13.56 -2.08 -3.30
C ASN A 135 -12.80 -0.79 -3.63
N PHE A 136 -13.29 -0.01 -4.61
CA PHE A 136 -12.77 1.30 -4.94
C PHE A 136 -13.24 2.35 -3.93
N ASP A 137 -12.35 3.18 -3.38
CA ASP A 137 -12.69 4.08 -2.28
C ASP A 137 -12.20 5.52 -2.51
N ASN A 138 -11.95 5.89 -3.77
CA ASN A 138 -11.60 7.26 -4.10
C ASN A 138 -12.85 8.15 -3.94
N ALA A 139 -12.89 8.87 -2.82
CA ALA A 139 -14.03 9.69 -2.44
C ALA A 139 -14.32 10.80 -3.44
N PHE A 140 -13.31 11.37 -4.09
CA PHE A 140 -13.50 12.40 -5.13
C PHE A 140 -14.24 11.84 -6.34
N ALA A 141 -13.79 10.70 -6.88
CA ALA A 141 -14.42 10.06 -8.03
C ALA A 141 -15.88 9.65 -7.72
N ILE A 142 -16.14 9.10 -6.53
CA ILE A 142 -17.48 8.71 -6.07
C ILE A 142 -18.38 9.95 -5.92
N TYR A 143 -17.87 11.02 -5.32
CA TYR A 143 -18.64 12.26 -5.16
C TYR A 143 -18.96 12.90 -6.51
N LEU A 144 -17.99 12.99 -7.41
CA LEU A 144 -18.20 13.53 -8.75
C LEU A 144 -19.23 12.71 -9.53
N SER A 145 -19.17 11.37 -9.42
CA SER A 145 -20.20 10.47 -9.99
C SER A 145 -21.59 10.77 -9.44
N ALA A 146 -21.72 10.93 -8.12
CA ALA A 146 -22.98 11.25 -7.48
C ALA A 146 -23.56 12.59 -7.94
N VAL A 147 -22.72 13.62 -8.10
CA VAL A 147 -23.13 14.94 -8.63
C VAL A 147 -23.63 14.82 -10.07
N ILE A 148 -22.95 14.04 -10.92
CA ILE A 148 -23.38 13.80 -12.31
C ILE A 148 -24.71 13.05 -12.34
N TRP A 149 -24.85 11.97 -11.57
CA TRP A 149 -26.09 11.22 -11.45
C TRP A 149 -27.25 12.12 -10.99
N GLU A 150 -27.03 12.92 -9.95
CA GLU A 150 -28.04 13.82 -9.39
C GLU A 150 -28.47 14.87 -10.41
N THR A 151 -27.50 15.48 -11.11
CA THR A 151 -27.75 16.52 -12.12
C THR A 151 -28.59 16.00 -13.28
N LEU A 152 -28.35 14.74 -13.69
CA LEU A 152 -29.09 14.09 -14.77
C LEU A 152 -30.39 13.41 -14.30
N GLY A 153 -30.78 13.59 -13.04
CA GLY A 153 -32.04 13.07 -12.49
C GLY A 153 -32.01 11.60 -12.07
N HIS A 154 -30.86 10.94 -12.11
CA HIS A 154 -30.65 9.57 -11.62
C HIS A 154 -30.50 9.55 -10.09
N LEU A 155 -31.57 9.92 -9.38
CA LEU A 155 -31.53 10.16 -7.93
C LEU A 155 -31.20 8.92 -7.10
N ASN A 156 -31.62 7.73 -7.54
CA ASN A 156 -31.31 6.48 -6.85
C ASN A 156 -29.80 6.19 -6.88
N ASP A 157 -29.16 6.34 -8.04
CA ASP A 157 -27.72 6.11 -8.21
C ASP A 157 -26.91 7.16 -7.43
N ALA A 158 -27.32 8.42 -7.50
CA ALA A 158 -26.73 9.49 -6.69
C ALA A 158 -26.83 9.20 -5.18
N TYR A 159 -27.99 8.76 -4.70
CA TYR A 159 -28.19 8.38 -3.31
C TYR A 159 -27.27 7.22 -2.89
N ILE A 160 -27.10 6.20 -3.75
CA ILE A 160 -26.20 5.08 -3.49
C ILE A 160 -24.75 5.56 -3.35
N ASP A 161 -24.26 6.40 -4.26
CA ASP A 161 -22.89 6.92 -4.21
C ASP A 161 -22.68 7.90 -3.03
N TYR A 162 -23.62 8.80 -2.75
CA TYR A 162 -23.56 9.65 -1.56
C TYR A 162 -23.59 8.84 -0.25
N LYS A 163 -24.39 7.76 -0.20
CA LYS A 163 -24.45 6.86 0.95
C LYS A 163 -23.13 6.11 1.14
N ARG A 164 -22.49 5.70 0.03
CA ARG A 164 -21.19 5.06 0.04
C ARG A 164 -20.10 5.97 0.64
N LEU A 165 -20.15 7.28 0.40
CA LEU A 165 -19.19 8.22 1.02
C LEU A 165 -19.29 8.20 2.56
N ALA A 166 -20.46 7.92 3.14
CA ALA A 166 -20.60 7.78 4.59
C ALA A 166 -19.80 6.60 5.16
N SER A 167 -19.57 5.52 4.40
CA SER A 167 -18.77 4.39 4.86
C SER A 167 -17.26 4.62 4.74
N LEU A 168 -16.82 5.62 3.96
CA LEU A 168 -15.40 5.93 3.79
C LEU A 168 -14.81 6.77 4.94
N ASN A 169 -15.65 7.16 5.90
CA ASN A 169 -15.31 7.78 7.20
C ASN A 169 -14.09 8.72 7.19
N LYS A 170 -14.18 9.75 6.36
CA LYS A 170 -13.31 10.94 6.39
C LYS A 170 -14.19 12.17 6.61
N ASN A 171 -13.62 13.25 7.14
CA ASN A 171 -14.27 14.56 7.21
C ASN A 171 -14.39 15.13 5.80
N ILE A 172 -15.35 14.60 5.02
CA ILE A 172 -15.61 15.01 3.63
C ILE A 172 -16.69 16.11 3.69
N PRO A 173 -16.46 17.30 3.12
CA PRO A 173 -17.46 18.35 3.09
C PRO A 173 -18.62 18.00 2.13
N TYR A 174 -19.78 18.64 2.32
CA TYR A 174 -20.98 18.58 1.46
C TYR A 174 -21.77 17.26 1.42
N TYR A 175 -21.11 16.10 1.31
CA TYR A 175 -21.77 14.83 1.00
C TYR A 175 -22.91 14.46 1.97
N SER A 176 -22.77 14.77 3.26
CA SER A 176 -23.77 14.44 4.29
C SER A 176 -25.10 15.12 4.00
N SER A 177 -25.03 16.32 3.44
CA SER A 177 -26.20 17.10 3.09
C SER A 177 -26.79 16.61 1.80
N ASP A 178 -25.95 16.29 0.81
CA ASP A 178 -26.34 15.74 -0.50
C ASP A 178 -27.06 14.40 -0.33
N LEU A 179 -26.55 13.56 0.56
CA LEU A 179 -27.20 12.35 1.02
C LEU A 179 -28.58 12.63 1.67
N LYS A 180 -28.69 13.61 2.58
CA LYS A 180 -29.99 13.98 3.18
C LYS A 180 -30.98 14.50 2.15
N SER A 181 -30.53 15.27 1.16
CA SER A 181 -31.38 15.82 0.08
C SER A 181 -31.95 14.71 -0.77
N SER A 182 -31.06 13.85 -1.30
CA SER A 182 -31.43 12.73 -2.14
C SER A 182 -32.34 11.75 -1.39
N ALA A 183 -32.03 11.43 -0.13
CA ALA A 183 -32.90 10.61 0.72
C ALA A 183 -34.29 11.21 0.90
N LYS A 184 -34.40 12.53 1.14
CA LYS A 184 -35.70 13.22 1.26
C LYS A 184 -36.50 13.13 -0.04
N ARG A 185 -35.86 13.37 -1.20
CA ARG A 185 -36.50 13.31 -2.52
C ARG A 185 -36.97 11.90 -2.89
N LEU A 186 -36.32 10.87 -2.36
CA LEU A 186 -36.66 9.46 -2.58
C LEU A 186 -37.59 8.86 -1.51
N GLY A 187 -37.94 9.61 -0.45
CA GLY A 187 -38.69 9.07 0.69
C GLY A 187 -37.88 8.08 1.56
N LEU A 188 -36.54 8.13 1.51
CA LEU A 188 -35.62 7.22 2.18
C LEU A 188 -34.95 7.83 3.43
N SER A 189 -35.51 8.90 4.00
CA SER A 189 -34.94 9.59 5.16
C SER A 189 -34.74 8.68 6.38
N ALA A 190 -35.56 7.65 6.54
CA ALA A 190 -35.43 6.64 7.60
C ALA A 190 -34.22 5.71 7.43
N ASN A 191 -33.62 5.67 6.23
CA ASN A 191 -32.54 4.75 5.86
C ASN A 191 -31.15 5.43 5.88
N LEU A 192 -31.08 6.66 6.42
CA LEU A 192 -29.83 7.39 6.60
C LEU A 192 -28.95 6.70 7.66
N PRO A 193 -27.62 6.67 7.47
CA PRO A 193 -26.69 6.20 8.49
C PRO A 193 -26.85 6.93 9.82
N GLN A 194 -26.75 6.21 10.94
CA GLN A 194 -26.91 6.78 12.29
C GLN A 194 -25.86 7.85 12.63
N LYS A 195 -24.65 7.72 12.08
CA LYS A 195 -23.57 8.69 12.22
C LYS A 195 -23.17 9.20 10.84
N LEU A 196 -23.44 10.47 10.60
CA LEU A 196 -22.90 11.21 9.47
C LEU A 196 -21.84 12.16 10.00
N SER A 197 -20.72 12.29 9.29
CA SER A 197 -19.70 13.28 9.62
C SER A 197 -20.37 14.66 9.68
N THR A 198 -20.07 15.44 10.70
CA THR A 198 -20.38 16.87 10.67
C THR A 198 -19.56 17.47 9.53
N PRO A 199 -20.19 18.15 8.56
CA PRO A 199 -19.43 18.81 7.52
C PRO A 199 -18.41 19.75 8.17
N LEU A 200 -17.17 19.71 7.70
CA LEU A 200 -16.22 20.79 7.94
C LEU A 200 -16.85 22.03 7.31
N GLU A 201 -17.31 22.97 8.15
CA GLU A 201 -17.80 24.31 7.80
C GLU A 201 -18.45 24.45 6.41
N THR A 202 -19.77 24.33 6.33
CA THR A 202 -20.49 24.66 5.09
C THR A 202 -20.65 26.17 4.95
N PRO A 203 -20.53 26.76 3.75
CA PRO A 203 -20.91 28.15 3.52
C PRO A 203 -22.35 28.40 4.01
N GLU A 204 -22.62 29.52 4.67
CA GLU A 204 -23.91 29.81 5.33
C GLU A 204 -25.14 29.64 4.42
N ASN A 205 -24.96 29.76 3.09
CA ASN A 205 -26.04 29.79 2.11
C ASN A 205 -26.03 28.64 1.08
N TYR A 206 -25.24 27.58 1.29
CA TYR A 206 -25.10 26.53 0.27
C TYR A 206 -26.38 25.69 0.02
N ARG A 207 -27.57 26.04 0.51
CA ARG A 207 -28.85 25.36 0.15
C ARG A 207 -30.06 26.28 0.12
N SER A 208 -29.93 27.43 -0.53
CA SER A 208 -31.06 28.33 -0.74
C SER A 208 -32.07 27.76 -1.76
N HIS A 209 -33.37 27.91 -1.50
CA HIS A 209 -34.43 27.44 -2.40
C HIS A 209 -34.52 28.32 -3.65
N GLY A 210 -34.65 27.72 -4.83
CA GLY A 210 -34.78 28.46 -6.10
C GLY A 210 -33.49 29.13 -6.58
N ALA A 211 -32.34 28.73 -6.05
CA ALA A 211 -31.02 29.14 -6.50
C ALA A 211 -30.47 28.21 -7.59
N GLY A 212 -29.58 28.75 -8.41
CA GLY A 212 -28.68 27.95 -9.22
C GLY A 212 -27.45 27.54 -8.42
N GLU A 213 -26.63 26.67 -8.99
CA GLU A 213 -25.52 26.04 -8.28
C GLU A 213 -24.17 26.37 -8.94
N LEU A 214 -23.17 26.67 -8.11
CA LEU A 214 -21.77 26.85 -8.51
C LEU A 214 -20.91 25.82 -7.76
N ILE A 215 -20.15 25.02 -8.51
CA ILE A 215 -19.15 24.11 -7.98
C ILE A 215 -17.77 24.58 -8.43
N VAL A 216 -16.91 24.88 -7.48
CA VAL A 216 -15.49 25.20 -7.70
C VAL A 216 -14.68 23.97 -7.33
N ILE A 217 -13.87 23.47 -8.26
CA ILE A 217 -12.93 22.36 -8.05
C ILE A 217 -11.53 22.90 -8.28
N LEU A 218 -10.67 22.73 -7.28
CA LEU A 218 -9.24 23.01 -7.41
C LEU A 218 -8.46 21.72 -7.47
N GLN A 219 -7.42 21.74 -8.30
CA GLN A 219 -6.41 20.70 -8.40
C GLN A 219 -5.07 21.31 -7.97
N SER A 220 -4.48 20.80 -6.90
CA SER A 220 -3.29 21.42 -6.31
C SER A 220 -2.23 20.40 -5.90
N GLY A 221 -1.01 20.88 -5.70
CA GLY A 221 0.11 20.06 -5.26
C GLY A 221 0.64 19.09 -6.32
N ARG A 222 1.69 18.35 -5.96
CA ARG A 222 2.39 17.44 -6.87
C ARG A 222 2.22 16.00 -6.39
N SER A 223 1.78 15.12 -7.28
CA SER A 223 1.70 13.69 -6.95
C SER A 223 3.07 13.16 -6.46
N PRO A 224 3.09 12.29 -5.44
CA PRO A 224 4.32 11.69 -4.95
C PRO A 224 5.09 10.97 -6.07
N LYS A 225 6.41 10.92 -5.93
CA LYS A 225 7.28 10.14 -6.83
C LYS A 225 7.81 8.90 -6.12
N PHE A 226 7.95 7.80 -6.85
CA PHE A 226 8.66 6.63 -6.35
C PHE A 226 10.17 6.75 -6.59
N VAL A 227 10.94 6.19 -5.68
CA VAL A 227 12.39 6.00 -5.77
C VAL A 227 12.71 4.61 -5.23
N SER A 228 13.69 3.93 -5.82
CA SER A 228 14.17 2.63 -5.33
C SER A 228 14.95 2.82 -4.03
N GLU A 229 14.60 2.05 -3.01
CA GLU A 229 15.39 1.86 -1.80
C GLU A 229 15.80 0.39 -1.71
N TYR A 230 17.06 0.13 -1.39
CA TYR A 230 17.56 -1.23 -1.24
C TYR A 230 17.41 -1.65 0.21
N VAL A 231 16.55 -2.64 0.43
CA VAL A 231 16.33 -3.26 1.73
C VAL A 231 17.02 -4.62 1.73
N SER A 232 17.84 -4.84 2.75
CA SER A 232 18.54 -6.10 2.98
C SER A 232 18.32 -6.56 4.40
N ASP A 233 18.05 -7.85 4.58
CA ASP A 233 17.85 -8.45 5.90
C ASP A 233 18.83 -9.57 6.24
N GLY A 234 19.89 -9.68 5.44
CA GLY A 234 20.89 -10.74 5.49
C GLY A 234 20.54 -12.00 4.68
N LEU A 235 19.26 -12.24 4.38
CA LEU A 235 18.80 -13.38 3.57
C LEU A 235 18.43 -12.94 2.15
N ILE A 236 17.79 -11.78 2.01
CA ILE A 236 17.29 -11.25 0.74
C ILE A 236 17.66 -9.77 0.64
N THR A 237 18.26 -9.37 -0.49
CA THR A 237 18.38 -7.96 -0.87
C THR A 237 17.40 -7.66 -2.00
N MET A 238 16.54 -6.67 -1.80
CA MET A 238 15.53 -6.25 -2.77
C MET A 238 15.51 -4.74 -2.93
N ALA A 239 15.29 -4.27 -4.17
CA ALA A 239 14.93 -2.90 -4.43
C ALA A 239 13.42 -2.75 -4.27
N VAL A 240 12.97 -1.94 -3.31
CA VAL A 240 11.55 -1.62 -3.08
C VAL A 240 11.26 -0.17 -3.48
N PRO A 241 10.06 0.12 -4.00
CA PRO A 241 9.66 1.49 -4.25
C PRO A 241 9.28 2.19 -2.94
N ILE A 242 9.79 3.40 -2.75
CA ILE A 242 9.47 4.29 -1.63
C ILE A 242 8.91 5.60 -2.18
N ALA A 243 7.78 6.03 -1.63
CA ALA A 243 7.14 7.29 -2.02
C ALA A 243 7.81 8.49 -1.35
N PHE A 244 8.17 9.47 -2.17
CA PHE A 244 8.62 10.80 -1.74
C PHE A 244 7.50 11.79 -2.01
N VAL A 245 7.01 12.41 -0.95
CA VAL A 245 5.91 13.37 -0.98
C VAL A 245 6.47 14.78 -0.95
N TRP A 246 5.90 15.64 -1.79
CA TRP A 246 6.27 17.05 -1.83
C TRP A 246 5.71 17.74 -0.58
N PRO A 247 6.46 18.64 0.07
CA PRO A 247 5.92 19.41 1.19
C PRO A 247 4.85 20.37 0.66
N ASP A 248 3.60 19.93 0.68
CA ASP A 248 2.46 20.68 0.20
C ASP A 248 1.32 20.74 1.22
N SER A 249 0.43 21.70 1.02
CA SER A 249 -0.80 21.83 1.79
C SER A 249 -1.91 22.07 0.79
N PRO A 250 -3.13 21.56 1.06
CA PRO A 250 -4.27 21.83 0.20
C PRO A 250 -4.42 23.32 -0.07
N ALA A 251 -4.65 23.68 -1.33
CA ALA A 251 -4.84 25.05 -1.78
C ALA A 251 -6.24 25.55 -1.41
N MET A 252 -6.42 25.89 -0.14
CA MET A 252 -7.63 26.58 0.31
C MET A 252 -7.71 27.96 -0.36
N ALA A 253 -8.84 28.25 -0.98
CA ALA A 253 -9.08 29.49 -1.71
C ALA A 253 -10.42 30.10 -1.32
N ASP A 254 -10.50 31.42 -1.31
CA ASP A 254 -11.74 32.18 -1.18
C ASP A 254 -12.42 32.31 -2.55
N VAL A 255 -13.73 32.19 -2.55
CA VAL A 255 -14.59 32.35 -3.72
C VAL A 255 -15.32 33.67 -3.59
N ILE A 256 -15.08 34.54 -4.57
CA ILE A 256 -15.61 35.89 -4.65
C ILE A 256 -16.59 35.94 -5.81
N VAL A 257 -17.81 36.38 -5.56
CA VAL A 257 -18.85 36.56 -6.58
C VAL A 257 -19.31 38.00 -6.55
N ASP A 258 -19.21 38.68 -7.71
CA ASP A 258 -19.59 40.09 -7.88
C ASP A 258 -18.95 41.00 -6.80
N GLY A 259 -17.65 40.76 -6.52
CA GLY A 259 -16.86 41.51 -5.54
C GLY A 259 -17.08 41.12 -4.07
N LYS A 260 -17.97 40.16 -3.77
CA LYS A 260 -18.25 39.70 -2.39
C LYS A 260 -17.74 38.28 -2.16
N SER A 261 -16.96 38.07 -1.09
CA SER A 261 -16.61 36.71 -0.65
C SER A 261 -17.84 35.96 -0.16
N ILE A 262 -18.06 34.76 -0.68
CA ILE A 262 -19.21 33.89 -0.36
C ILE A 262 -18.81 32.62 0.38
N GLY A 263 -17.53 32.48 0.74
CA GLY A 263 -16.93 31.30 1.37
C GLY A 263 -15.69 30.84 0.60
N GLY A 264 -15.24 29.61 0.86
CA GLY A 264 -14.03 29.08 0.24
C GLY A 264 -14.12 27.62 -0.19
N THR A 265 -13.02 27.14 -0.77
CA THR A 265 -12.80 25.73 -1.10
C THR A 265 -12.18 25.00 0.09
N TYR A 266 -12.56 23.74 0.26
CA TYR A 266 -12.10 22.89 1.36
C TYR A 266 -11.44 21.61 0.83
N PRO A 267 -10.43 21.07 1.54
CA PRO A 267 -9.79 19.82 1.17
C PRO A 267 -10.83 18.70 1.06
N PHE A 268 -10.85 18.02 -0.07
CA PHE A 268 -11.81 16.95 -0.36
C PHE A 268 -11.14 15.60 -0.47
N TYR A 269 -10.01 15.53 -1.17
CA TYR A 269 -9.31 14.27 -1.42
C TYR A 269 -7.79 14.46 -1.57
N ASN A 270 -7.02 13.47 -1.12
CA ASN A 270 -5.56 13.44 -1.22
C ASN A 270 -5.13 12.19 -2.00
N VAL A 271 -4.60 12.39 -3.21
CA VAL A 271 -4.09 11.33 -4.09
C VAL A 271 -2.87 10.63 -3.49
N SER A 272 -2.14 11.28 -2.59
CA SER A 272 -1.02 10.65 -1.89
C SER A 272 -1.47 9.41 -1.10
N ASP A 273 -2.70 9.39 -0.56
CA ASP A 273 -3.24 8.21 0.13
C ASP A 273 -3.31 6.99 -0.81
N ASP A 274 -3.71 7.20 -2.08
CA ASP A 274 -3.76 6.16 -3.11
C ASP A 274 -2.36 5.69 -3.51
N VAL A 275 -1.43 6.63 -3.68
CA VAL A 275 -0.03 6.30 -4.01
C VAL A 275 0.62 5.50 -2.88
N MET A 276 0.29 5.79 -1.62
CA MET A 276 0.79 5.01 -0.48
C MET A 276 0.24 3.58 -0.46
N ARG A 277 -1.04 3.39 -0.80
CA ARG A 277 -1.60 2.04 -0.96
C ARG A 277 -0.96 1.30 -2.12
N ALA A 278 -0.72 1.99 -3.23
CA ALA A 278 0.02 1.44 -4.36
C ALA A 278 1.46 1.04 -3.97
N MET A 279 2.16 1.88 -3.19
CA MET A 279 3.49 1.58 -2.65
C MET A 279 3.50 0.25 -1.90
N LYS A 280 2.61 0.07 -0.93
CA LYS A 280 2.50 -1.18 -0.15
C LYS A 280 2.18 -2.38 -1.05
N SER A 281 1.28 -2.22 -2.02
CA SER A 281 0.94 -3.27 -2.99
C SER A 281 2.14 -3.64 -3.89
N ARG A 282 2.91 -2.66 -4.34
CA ARG A 282 4.15 -2.87 -5.12
C ARG A 282 5.18 -3.60 -4.28
N GLN A 283 5.47 -3.13 -3.07
CA GLN A 283 6.39 -3.77 -2.13
C GLN A 283 6.04 -5.23 -1.86
N LYS A 284 4.75 -5.53 -1.68
CA LYS A 284 4.21 -6.90 -1.58
C LYS A 284 4.53 -7.70 -2.83
N ARG A 285 4.17 -7.21 -4.01
CA ARG A 285 4.48 -7.91 -5.27
C ARG A 285 6.00 -8.13 -5.46
N THR A 286 6.82 -7.14 -5.12
CA THR A 286 8.28 -7.24 -5.16
C THR A 286 8.79 -8.32 -4.21
N LEU A 287 8.31 -8.37 -2.97
CA LEU A 287 8.70 -9.41 -2.01
C LEU A 287 8.30 -10.81 -2.48
N VAL A 288 7.05 -11.01 -2.95
CA VAL A 288 6.62 -12.31 -3.50
C VAL A 288 7.54 -12.73 -4.64
N ARG A 289 7.78 -11.83 -5.60
CA ARG A 289 8.68 -12.13 -6.73
C ARG A 289 10.09 -12.43 -6.24
N LYS A 290 10.57 -11.71 -5.23
CA LYS A 290 11.91 -11.92 -4.70
C LYS A 290 12.04 -13.24 -3.96
N ILE A 291 11.03 -13.70 -3.21
CA ILE A 291 11.00 -15.05 -2.62
C ILE A 291 11.03 -16.11 -3.73
N ILE A 292 10.27 -15.90 -4.82
CA ILE A 292 10.28 -16.81 -5.97
C ILE A 292 11.65 -16.81 -6.66
N LYS A 293 12.28 -15.65 -6.88
CA LYS A 293 13.56 -15.51 -7.59
C LYS A 293 14.79 -15.85 -6.75
N SER A 294 14.78 -15.51 -5.47
CA SER A 294 15.89 -15.77 -4.56
C SER A 294 16.20 -17.25 -4.52
N SER A 295 15.22 -18.13 -4.74
CA SER A 295 15.45 -19.56 -4.85
C SER A 295 16.36 -19.99 -6.00
N VAL A 296 16.30 -19.34 -7.17
CA VAL A 296 17.25 -19.54 -8.28
C VAL A 296 18.63 -19.06 -7.87
N GLN A 297 18.68 -17.92 -7.16
CA GLN A 297 19.93 -17.36 -6.64
C GLN A 297 20.53 -18.22 -5.53
N THR A 298 19.73 -18.76 -4.60
CA THR A 298 20.14 -19.66 -3.52
C THR A 298 20.55 -21.02 -4.06
N GLY A 299 19.92 -21.52 -5.13
CA GLY A 299 20.40 -22.68 -5.87
C GLY A 299 21.78 -22.44 -6.49
N LEU A 300 21.98 -21.26 -7.12
CA LEU A 300 23.30 -20.81 -7.62
C LEU A 300 24.32 -20.63 -6.49
N TYR A 301 23.94 -20.07 -5.35
CA TYR A 301 24.81 -19.90 -4.18
C TYR A 301 25.15 -21.24 -3.52
N GLY A 302 24.18 -22.14 -3.36
CA GLY A 302 24.39 -23.49 -2.84
C GLY A 302 25.28 -24.33 -3.76
N ALA A 303 25.06 -24.26 -5.07
CA ALA A 303 25.95 -24.87 -6.06
C ALA A 303 27.35 -24.23 -6.01
N SER A 304 27.44 -22.89 -5.94
CA SER A 304 28.72 -22.19 -5.83
C SER A 304 29.49 -22.59 -4.59
N TYR A 305 28.82 -22.71 -3.45
CA TYR A 305 29.44 -23.06 -2.17
C TYR A 305 29.95 -24.50 -2.15
N ASN A 306 29.17 -25.44 -2.69
CA ASN A 306 29.59 -26.83 -2.82
C ASN A 306 30.77 -26.98 -3.79
N LEU A 307 30.76 -26.26 -4.91
CA LEU A 307 31.85 -26.24 -5.89
C LEU A 307 33.11 -25.53 -5.37
N MET A 308 32.97 -24.45 -4.58
CA MET A 308 34.11 -23.78 -3.93
C MET A 308 34.76 -24.62 -2.83
N LYS A 309 34.08 -25.67 -2.36
CA LYS A 309 34.58 -26.61 -1.35
C LYS A 309 35.17 -27.89 -1.92
N SER A 310 35.08 -28.11 -3.23
CA SER A 310 35.69 -29.31 -3.82
C SER A 310 37.21 -29.16 -3.89
N ASP A 311 37.93 -30.28 -3.92
CA ASP A 311 39.40 -30.28 -4.01
C ASP A 311 39.91 -29.99 -5.44
N ASP A 312 39.00 -29.93 -6.43
CA ASP A 312 39.31 -29.68 -7.83
C ASP A 312 39.34 -28.17 -8.14
N SER A 313 40.49 -27.69 -8.61
CA SER A 313 40.71 -26.26 -8.91
C SER A 313 39.81 -25.69 -10.01
N ALA A 314 39.36 -26.50 -10.97
CA ALA A 314 38.45 -26.05 -12.03
C ALA A 314 37.02 -25.90 -11.50
N GLU A 315 36.58 -26.81 -10.64
CA GLU A 315 35.29 -26.69 -9.94
C GLU A 315 35.25 -25.51 -8.97
N GLN A 316 36.32 -25.25 -8.21
CA GLN A 316 36.44 -24.05 -7.37
C GLN A 316 36.30 -22.76 -8.19
N GLY A 317 36.96 -22.70 -9.36
CA GLY A 317 36.87 -21.59 -10.31
C GLY A 317 35.45 -21.39 -10.86
N LEU A 318 34.75 -22.49 -11.18
CA LEU A 318 33.35 -22.47 -11.58
C LEU A 318 32.44 -21.99 -10.44
N GLY A 319 32.71 -22.41 -9.20
CA GLY A 319 32.00 -21.97 -8.01
C GLY A 319 32.11 -20.46 -7.81
N LEU A 320 33.32 -19.88 -7.89
CA LEU A 320 33.52 -18.44 -7.79
C LEU A 320 32.75 -17.67 -8.89
N ALA A 321 32.78 -18.16 -10.13
CA ALA A 321 32.07 -17.55 -11.25
C ALA A 321 30.54 -17.53 -11.03
N LEU A 322 29.98 -18.63 -10.53
CA LEU A 322 28.55 -18.73 -10.21
C LEU A 322 28.15 -17.82 -9.03
N GLY A 323 28.99 -17.70 -8.01
CA GLY A 323 28.77 -16.79 -6.88
C GLY A 323 28.74 -15.32 -7.32
N ILE A 324 29.68 -14.91 -8.17
CA ILE A 324 29.72 -13.56 -8.76
C ILE A 324 28.48 -13.30 -9.62
N ALA A 325 28.05 -14.28 -10.42
CA ALA A 325 26.83 -14.17 -11.23
C ALA A 325 25.58 -13.95 -10.37
N GLY A 326 25.44 -14.66 -9.24
CA GLY A 326 24.34 -14.47 -8.28
C GLY A 326 24.30 -13.06 -7.67
N LEU A 327 25.47 -12.49 -7.36
CA LEU A 327 25.61 -11.12 -6.85
C LEU A 327 25.22 -10.08 -7.92
N LEU A 328 25.72 -10.24 -9.14
CA LEU A 328 25.42 -9.35 -10.26
C LEU A 328 23.93 -9.34 -10.63
N MET A 329 23.28 -10.51 -10.63
CA MET A 329 21.83 -10.62 -10.84
C MET A 329 21.05 -9.84 -9.77
N SER A 330 21.49 -9.90 -8.51
CA SER A 330 20.84 -9.19 -7.39
C SER A 330 21.04 -7.68 -7.48
N ALA A 331 22.25 -7.23 -7.83
CA ALA A 331 22.58 -5.81 -7.98
C ALA A 331 21.90 -5.14 -9.17
N SER A 332 21.47 -5.91 -10.18
CA SER A 332 20.77 -5.40 -11.37
C SER A 332 19.27 -5.10 -11.15
N GLU A 333 18.68 -5.55 -10.04
CA GLU A 333 17.26 -5.31 -9.77
C GLU A 333 17.04 -3.87 -9.25
N LYS A 334 16.29 -3.08 -10.02
CA LYS A 334 15.69 -1.81 -9.59
C LYS A 334 14.18 -1.97 -9.46
N ALA A 335 13.60 -1.26 -8.50
CA ALA A 335 12.15 -1.17 -8.38
C ALA A 335 11.58 -0.38 -9.55
N ASP A 336 10.33 -0.66 -9.93
CA ASP A 336 9.64 0.21 -10.88
C ASP A 336 9.32 1.57 -10.21
N GLU A 337 10.07 2.60 -10.58
CA GLU A 337 9.91 3.98 -10.10
C GLU A 337 8.87 4.79 -10.90
N ARG A 338 8.30 4.21 -11.95
CA ARG A 338 7.31 4.90 -12.80
C ARG A 338 6.01 5.11 -12.02
N SER A 339 5.48 6.32 -12.11
CA SER A 339 4.15 6.72 -11.59
C SER A 339 3.61 7.90 -12.40
N TRP A 340 2.28 8.08 -12.39
CA TRP A 340 1.61 9.20 -13.05
C TRP A 340 1.80 10.51 -12.27
N ARG A 341 2.93 11.14 -12.54
CA ARG A 341 3.45 12.28 -11.76
C ARG A 341 2.86 13.63 -12.12
N THR A 342 1.94 13.71 -13.08
CA THR A 342 1.20 14.95 -13.41
C THR A 342 -0.16 15.04 -12.71
N LEU A 343 -0.60 14.00 -12.00
CA LEU A 343 -1.80 14.10 -11.17
C LEU A 343 -1.61 15.17 -10.08
N PRO A 344 -2.68 15.86 -9.66
CA PRO A 344 -2.61 16.73 -8.49
C PRO A 344 -2.42 15.88 -7.23
N ALA A 345 -1.81 16.44 -6.19
CA ALA A 345 -1.78 15.81 -4.87
C ALA A 345 -3.13 15.91 -4.17
N HIS A 346 -3.82 17.03 -4.33
CA HIS A 346 -5.06 17.35 -3.64
C HIS A 346 -6.17 17.79 -4.60
N TYR A 347 -7.40 17.45 -4.22
CA TYR A 347 -8.61 18.05 -4.76
C TYR A 347 -9.30 18.83 -3.65
N GLU A 348 -9.61 20.09 -3.92
CA GLU A 348 -10.44 20.94 -3.06
C GLU A 348 -11.76 21.26 -3.75
N ILE A 349 -12.84 21.33 -2.98
CA ILE A 349 -14.18 21.63 -3.50
C ILE A 349 -14.78 22.80 -2.72
N GLY A 350 -15.39 23.73 -3.44
CA GLY A 350 -16.30 24.76 -2.92
C GLY A 350 -17.65 24.62 -3.62
N ARG A 351 -18.74 24.45 -2.88
CA ARG A 351 -20.10 24.32 -3.43
C ARG A 351 -20.99 25.45 -2.90
N PHE A 352 -21.63 26.19 -3.79
CA PHE A 352 -22.38 27.40 -3.49
C PHE A 352 -23.70 27.43 -4.24
N TYR A 353 -24.71 28.06 -3.64
CA TYR A 353 -26.00 28.30 -4.27
C TYR A 353 -26.20 29.80 -4.44
N LEU A 354 -26.43 30.21 -5.68
CA LEU A 354 -26.44 31.61 -6.10
C LEU A 354 -27.76 31.93 -6.81
N LYS A 355 -28.13 33.20 -6.83
CA LYS A 355 -29.26 33.63 -7.66
C LYS A 355 -28.91 33.38 -9.13
N PRO A 356 -29.83 32.82 -9.94
CA PRO A 356 -29.59 32.67 -11.37
C PRO A 356 -29.34 34.01 -12.05
N GLY A 357 -28.49 34.01 -13.06
CA GLY A 357 -28.07 35.21 -13.79
C GLY A 357 -26.57 35.24 -14.04
N LYS A 358 -26.11 36.32 -14.67
CA LYS A 358 -24.69 36.56 -14.92
C LYS A 358 -24.02 37.05 -13.65
N SER A 359 -22.88 36.45 -13.33
CA SER A 359 -22.01 36.87 -12.23
C SER A 359 -20.55 36.75 -12.63
N GLU A 360 -19.72 37.66 -12.14
CA GLU A 360 -18.27 37.51 -12.18
C GLU A 360 -17.82 36.66 -10.99
N VAL A 361 -17.19 35.52 -11.26
CA VAL A 361 -16.65 34.63 -10.23
C VAL A 361 -15.13 34.67 -10.26
N SER A 362 -14.53 35.04 -9.13
CA SER A 362 -13.10 34.99 -8.89
C SER A 362 -12.77 33.99 -7.80
N VAL A 363 -11.76 33.14 -8.03
CA VAL A 363 -11.19 32.26 -7.01
C VAL A 363 -9.80 32.78 -6.67
N VAL A 364 -9.57 33.04 -5.40
CA VAL A 364 -8.36 33.70 -4.90
C VAL A 364 -7.79 32.85 -3.78
N SER A 365 -6.50 32.52 -3.86
CA SER A 365 -5.81 31.81 -2.78
C SER A 365 -5.85 32.60 -1.46
N ARG A 366 -5.68 31.94 -0.32
CA ARG A 366 -5.59 32.63 1.00
C ARG A 366 -4.47 33.68 1.11
N SER A 367 -3.46 33.62 0.25
CA SER A 367 -2.40 34.63 0.17
C SER A 367 -2.78 35.85 -0.68
N GLY A 368 -3.97 35.86 -1.28
CA GLY A 368 -4.47 36.93 -2.14
C GLY A 368 -4.10 36.77 -3.62
N ALA A 369 -3.36 35.72 -4.00
CA ALA A 369 -3.05 35.46 -5.41
C ALA A 369 -4.29 34.95 -6.15
N LYS A 370 -4.65 35.60 -7.26
CA LYS A 370 -5.78 35.24 -8.11
C LYS A 370 -5.49 33.94 -8.87
N ILE A 371 -6.33 32.93 -8.67
CA ILE A 371 -6.22 31.61 -9.32
C ILE A 371 -6.97 31.64 -10.66
N VAL A 372 -8.23 32.10 -10.65
CA VAL A 372 -9.05 32.20 -11.87
C VAL A 372 -10.11 33.31 -11.71
N SER A 373 -10.45 33.99 -12.82
CA SER A 373 -11.65 34.85 -12.99
C SER A 373 -12.44 34.33 -14.17
N LYS A 374 -13.76 34.20 -14.04
CA LYS A 374 -14.64 33.95 -15.18
C LYS A 374 -15.99 34.64 -14.96
N ASP A 375 -16.52 35.21 -16.03
CA ASP A 375 -17.94 35.52 -16.12
C ASP A 375 -18.69 34.23 -16.39
N VAL A 376 -19.70 33.94 -15.57
CA VAL A 376 -20.50 32.72 -15.68
C VAL A 376 -21.99 33.05 -15.65
N GLU A 377 -22.78 32.21 -16.29
CA GLU A 377 -24.24 32.28 -16.26
C GLU A 377 -24.78 31.19 -15.32
N ILE A 378 -25.14 31.60 -14.11
CA ILE A 378 -25.71 30.70 -13.11
C ILE A 378 -27.11 30.27 -13.55
N SER A 379 -27.31 28.97 -13.70
CA SER A 379 -28.59 28.36 -14.10
C SER A 379 -29.22 27.54 -12.97
N LYS A 380 -30.54 27.33 -13.04
CA LYS A 380 -31.26 26.40 -12.15
C LYS A 380 -31.22 24.95 -12.63
N GLU A 381 -30.90 24.74 -13.90
CA GLU A 381 -31.04 23.43 -14.56
C GLU A 381 -29.85 22.53 -14.25
N LYS A 382 -28.64 23.09 -14.34
CA LYS A 382 -27.39 22.38 -14.08
C LYS A 382 -26.43 23.25 -13.26
N PRO A 383 -25.58 22.63 -12.42
CA PRO A 383 -24.49 23.32 -11.77
C PRO A 383 -23.52 23.93 -12.79
N VAL A 384 -23.04 25.14 -12.51
CA VAL A 384 -21.90 25.73 -13.21
C VAL A 384 -20.62 25.23 -12.55
N LEU A 385 -19.67 24.74 -13.34
CA LEU A 385 -18.38 24.28 -12.84
C LEU A 385 -17.25 25.27 -13.16
N ILE A 386 -16.44 25.54 -12.15
CA ILE A 386 -15.13 26.18 -12.30
C ILE A 386 -14.08 25.17 -11.87
N LEU A 387 -13.35 24.63 -12.84
CA LEU A 387 -12.14 23.84 -12.60
C LEU A 387 -10.91 24.73 -12.77
N ALA A 388 -10.00 24.70 -11.79
CA ALA A 388 -8.71 25.38 -11.90
C ALA A 388 -7.57 24.55 -11.33
N HIS A 389 -6.43 24.59 -12.02
CA HIS A 389 -5.18 24.05 -11.52
C HIS A 389 -4.41 25.14 -10.78
N VAL A 390 -4.00 24.87 -9.54
CA VAL A 390 -3.23 25.80 -8.71
C VAL A 390 -1.74 25.60 -9.01
N PRO A 391 -1.03 26.62 -9.51
CA PRO A 391 0.40 26.50 -9.76
C PRO A 391 1.16 26.19 -8.47
N TRP A 392 2.18 25.34 -8.62
CA TRP A 392 3.10 24.97 -7.57
C TRP A 392 4.08 26.11 -7.26
N ASP A 393 4.01 26.65 -6.05
CA ASP A 393 4.92 27.64 -5.48
C ASP A 393 5.80 27.07 -4.34
N GLY A 394 5.62 25.78 -4.00
CA GLY A 394 6.29 25.11 -2.89
C GLY A 394 7.74 24.71 -3.16
N ILE A 395 8.38 24.15 -2.12
CA ILE A 395 9.78 23.75 -2.14
C ILE A 395 9.98 22.59 -3.14
N ASP A 396 10.91 22.74 -4.09
CA ASP A 396 11.27 21.74 -5.10
C ASP A 396 12.06 20.52 -4.54
N THR A 397 12.02 20.31 -3.21
CA THR A 397 12.67 19.19 -2.52
C THR A 397 11.61 18.34 -1.80
N PRO A 398 11.29 17.15 -2.33
CA PRO A 398 10.35 16.25 -1.67
C PRO A 398 11.00 15.57 -0.47
N LYS A 399 10.19 15.18 0.51
CA LYS A 399 10.64 14.44 1.69
C LYS A 399 10.19 12.99 1.58
N ARG A 400 10.97 12.06 2.14
CA ARG A 400 10.52 10.67 2.30
C ARG A 400 9.19 10.72 3.04
N TYR A 401 8.18 10.00 2.55
CA TYR A 401 6.95 9.88 3.30
C TYR A 401 7.25 9.13 4.60
N ALA A 402 7.31 9.86 5.71
CA ALA A 402 7.19 9.24 7.00
C ALA A 402 5.73 8.84 7.11
N ALA A 403 5.42 7.55 6.97
CA ALA A 403 4.16 7.03 7.46
C ALA A 403 4.12 7.33 8.96
N LYS A 404 3.68 8.53 9.35
CA LYS A 404 3.31 8.86 10.72
C LYS A 404 2.00 8.13 10.99
N GLN A 405 2.08 6.81 11.14
CA GLN A 405 1.06 6.02 11.79
C GLN A 405 1.74 4.95 12.64
N SER A 406 1.73 5.25 13.94
CA SER A 406 1.49 4.29 15.01
C SER A 406 2.35 3.03 15.03
N GLU A 407 3.65 3.18 15.27
CA GLU A 407 4.29 2.30 16.26
C GLU A 407 3.83 2.74 17.66
N GLN A 408 2.56 2.54 17.97
CA GLN A 408 2.32 2.02 19.31
C GLN A 408 2.74 0.56 19.16
N LYS A 409 3.89 0.18 19.74
CA LYS A 409 4.07 -1.21 20.16
C LYS A 409 2.77 -1.56 20.88
N ASN A 410 1.94 -2.40 20.27
CA ASN A 410 0.67 -2.84 20.85
C ASN A 410 1.02 -3.76 22.01
N ILE A 411 1.52 -3.18 23.11
CA ILE A 411 1.72 -3.86 24.38
C ILE A 411 0.33 -4.31 24.80
N SER A 412 0.11 -5.62 24.82
CA SER A 412 -1.19 -6.20 25.14
C SER A 412 -1.66 -5.76 26.52
N GLU A 413 -2.97 -5.73 26.74
CA GLU A 413 -3.52 -5.39 28.06
C GLU A 413 -3.01 -6.34 29.16
N LYS A 414 -2.77 -7.62 28.81
CA LYS A 414 -2.13 -8.63 29.66
C LYS A 414 -0.71 -8.22 30.04
N GLU A 415 0.14 -7.87 29.08
CA GLU A 415 1.50 -7.38 29.34
C GLU A 415 1.53 -6.13 30.22
N ARG A 416 0.64 -5.15 29.94
CA ARG A 416 0.53 -3.92 30.73
C ARG A 416 0.14 -4.23 32.17
N THR A 417 -0.78 -5.15 32.38
CA THR A 417 -1.28 -5.54 33.70
C THR A 417 -0.20 -6.23 34.52
N ILE A 418 0.47 -7.23 33.96
CA ILE A 418 1.55 -7.95 34.64
C ILE A 418 2.73 -7.01 34.93
N SER A 419 3.09 -6.14 33.99
CA SER A 419 4.15 -5.13 34.19
C SER A 419 3.86 -4.18 35.35
N LYS A 420 2.59 -3.78 35.54
CA LYS A 420 2.18 -2.98 36.70
C LYS A 420 2.33 -3.78 38.00
N GLU A 421 2.04 -5.07 37.98
CA GLU A 421 2.11 -5.92 39.16
C GLU A 421 3.55 -6.23 39.58
N ILE A 422 4.45 -6.46 38.63
CA ILE A 422 5.90 -6.58 38.90
C ILE A 422 6.45 -5.32 39.58
N ARG A 423 5.97 -4.13 39.22
CA ARG A 423 6.39 -2.88 39.91
C ARG A 423 6.04 -2.88 41.40
N LYS A 424 4.94 -3.53 41.78
CA LYS A 424 4.54 -3.69 43.18
C LYS A 424 5.30 -4.83 43.87
N ARG A 425 5.63 -5.89 43.12
CA ARG A 425 6.28 -7.11 43.62
C ARG A 425 7.49 -7.49 42.76
N PRO A 426 8.60 -6.72 42.83
CA PRO A 426 9.73 -6.86 41.90
C PRO A 426 10.56 -8.14 42.07
N SER A 427 10.43 -8.82 43.21
CA SER A 427 11.10 -10.09 43.53
C SER A 427 10.23 -11.32 43.26
N ASP A 428 9.02 -11.15 42.73
CA ASP A 428 8.12 -12.26 42.42
C ASP A 428 8.55 -12.90 41.09
N GLY A 429 9.27 -14.03 41.19
CA GLY A 429 9.81 -14.73 40.03
C GLY A 429 8.75 -15.27 39.07
N ASN A 430 7.55 -15.60 39.57
CA ASN A 430 6.46 -16.10 38.73
C ASN A 430 5.84 -14.99 37.88
N LEU A 431 5.69 -13.77 38.42
CA LEU A 431 5.22 -12.63 37.61
C LEU A 431 6.16 -12.29 36.46
N LYS A 432 7.47 -12.44 36.65
CA LYS A 432 8.46 -12.27 35.57
C LYS A 432 8.31 -13.34 34.49
N ILE A 433 8.06 -14.58 34.89
CA ILE A 433 7.78 -15.68 33.96
C ILE A 433 6.45 -15.45 33.22
N ASP A 434 5.40 -14.95 33.90
CA ASP A 434 4.11 -14.58 33.28
C ASP A 434 4.29 -13.47 32.23
N LEU A 435 5.12 -12.47 32.52
CA LEU A 435 5.41 -11.40 31.57
C LEU A 435 6.18 -11.92 30.36
N ALA A 436 7.12 -12.83 30.57
CA ALA A 436 7.88 -13.46 29.48
C ALA A 436 6.97 -14.29 28.56
N GLU A 437 6.00 -15.02 29.12
CA GLU A 437 5.00 -15.75 28.34
C GLU A 437 4.08 -14.80 27.55
N ALA A 438 3.60 -13.72 28.17
CA ALA A 438 2.80 -12.71 27.49
C ALA A 438 3.56 -12.04 26.33
N LYS A 439 4.87 -11.85 26.47
CA LYS A 439 5.77 -11.35 25.41
C LYS A 439 5.91 -12.33 24.26
N ILE A 440 6.09 -13.63 24.54
CA ILE A 440 6.11 -14.68 23.51
C ILE A 440 4.79 -14.69 22.72
N GLU A 441 3.63 -14.57 23.40
CA GLU A 441 2.31 -14.51 22.73
C GLU A 441 2.20 -13.34 21.73
N ASN A 442 2.95 -12.26 21.94
CA ASN A 442 3.02 -11.10 21.04
C ASN A 442 4.22 -11.14 20.09
N GLY A 443 4.98 -12.25 20.05
CA GLY A 443 6.13 -12.44 19.18
C GLY A 443 7.41 -11.70 19.62
N ASP A 444 7.48 -11.25 20.89
CA ASP A 444 8.67 -10.67 21.49
C ASP A 444 9.46 -11.75 22.24
N TYR A 445 10.61 -12.12 21.67
CA TYR A 445 11.47 -13.18 22.19
C TYR A 445 12.69 -12.67 22.95
N ASP A 446 12.85 -11.37 23.15
CA ASP A 446 13.97 -10.79 23.91
C ASP A 446 13.68 -10.80 25.41
N ILE A 447 13.64 -12.03 25.96
CA ILE A 447 13.14 -12.33 27.31
C ILE A 447 14.11 -13.14 28.17
N GLU A 448 15.28 -13.50 27.66
CA GLU A 448 16.24 -14.38 28.34
C GLU A 448 16.60 -13.88 29.73
N LYS A 449 16.96 -12.59 29.85
CA LYS A 449 17.26 -11.95 31.14
C LYS A 449 16.05 -12.00 32.08
N LEU A 450 14.86 -11.69 31.57
CA LEU A 450 13.63 -11.69 32.36
C LEU A 450 13.32 -13.08 32.93
N LEU A 451 13.52 -14.13 32.13
CA LEU A 451 13.32 -15.52 32.53
C LEU A 451 14.39 -15.99 33.54
N LEU A 452 15.67 -15.70 33.30
CA LEU A 452 16.75 -16.06 34.22
C LEU A 452 16.59 -15.36 35.58
N ASP A 453 16.20 -14.08 35.58
CA ASP A 453 15.88 -13.34 36.80
C ASP A 453 14.69 -14.00 37.53
N GLY A 454 13.62 -14.34 36.81
CA GLY A 454 12.45 -15.00 37.40
C GLY A 454 12.77 -16.35 38.04
N ILE A 455 13.55 -17.17 37.36
CA ILE A 455 14.06 -18.46 37.87
C ILE A 455 14.90 -18.25 39.14
N SER A 456 15.86 -17.32 39.11
CA SER A 456 16.73 -17.04 40.25
C SER A 456 15.98 -16.53 41.49
N GLN A 457 14.80 -15.94 41.28
CA GLN A 457 13.92 -15.39 42.31
C GLN A 457 12.83 -16.37 42.77
N GLY A 458 13.01 -17.68 42.50
CA GLY A 458 12.12 -18.73 43.00
C GLY A 458 10.85 -18.93 42.19
N GLY A 459 10.79 -18.43 40.94
CA GLY A 459 9.73 -18.78 40.00
C GLY A 459 9.76 -20.25 39.59
N ASP A 460 8.71 -20.74 38.93
CA ASP A 460 8.66 -22.12 38.42
C ASP A 460 9.81 -22.39 37.42
N ASN A 461 10.84 -23.11 37.87
CA ASN A 461 12.02 -23.45 37.08
C ASN A 461 11.67 -24.19 35.78
N ILE A 462 10.72 -25.13 35.83
CA ILE A 462 10.36 -25.93 34.65
C ILE A 462 9.68 -25.00 33.63
N ARG A 463 8.80 -24.10 34.08
CA ARG A 463 8.17 -23.08 33.21
C ARG A 463 9.21 -22.12 32.63
N GLY A 464 10.08 -21.60 33.47
CA GLY A 464 11.10 -20.64 33.07
C GLY A 464 12.05 -21.23 32.03
N TYR A 465 12.59 -22.43 32.26
CA TYR A 465 13.46 -23.10 31.30
C TYR A 465 12.73 -23.53 30.02
N SER A 466 11.44 -23.87 30.09
CA SER A 466 10.63 -24.16 28.90
C SER A 466 10.49 -22.92 28.00
N LEU A 467 10.12 -21.77 28.55
CA LEU A 467 10.00 -20.52 27.79
C LEU A 467 11.36 -20.02 27.29
N LEU A 468 12.42 -20.24 28.06
CA LEU A 468 13.79 -19.87 27.66
C LEU A 468 14.25 -20.71 26.46
N THR A 469 13.90 -22.01 26.46
CA THR A 469 14.13 -22.91 25.33
C THR A 469 13.44 -22.39 24.07
N VAL A 470 12.18 -21.95 24.17
CA VAL A 470 11.42 -21.41 23.04
C VAL A 470 12.09 -20.15 22.49
N SER A 471 12.44 -19.19 23.35
CA SER A 471 13.10 -17.94 22.96
C SER A 471 14.44 -18.20 22.24
N LEU A 472 15.33 -19.00 22.83
CA LEU A 472 16.63 -19.33 22.25
C LEU A 472 16.49 -20.08 20.92
N ALA A 473 15.62 -21.09 20.85
CA ALA A 473 15.40 -21.86 19.63
C ALA A 473 14.87 -20.99 18.49
N VAL A 474 13.90 -20.11 18.77
CA VAL A 474 13.32 -19.21 17.76
C VAL A 474 14.34 -18.19 17.27
N LYS A 475 15.26 -17.75 18.13
CA LYS A 475 16.38 -16.85 17.78
C LYS A 475 17.54 -17.54 17.05
N GLY A 476 17.54 -18.87 16.97
CA GLY A 476 18.56 -19.66 16.27
C GLY A 476 19.66 -20.21 17.17
N ASP A 477 19.59 -20.01 18.48
CA ASP A 477 20.57 -20.47 19.47
C ASP A 477 20.27 -21.93 19.88
N TYR A 478 20.34 -22.85 18.92
CA TYR A 478 19.85 -24.23 19.09
C TYR A 478 20.62 -25.04 20.14
N ILE A 479 21.93 -24.84 20.27
CA ILE A 479 22.75 -25.55 21.27
C ILE A 479 22.40 -25.08 22.70
N PRO A 480 22.39 -23.76 23.01
CA PRO A 480 21.84 -23.26 24.27
C PRO A 480 20.41 -23.72 24.54
N ALA A 481 19.53 -23.68 23.53
CA ALA A 481 18.15 -24.12 23.65
C ALA A 481 18.04 -25.61 24.01
N SER A 482 18.89 -26.47 23.43
CA SER A 482 18.94 -27.89 23.78
C SER A 482 19.28 -28.10 25.26
N LYS A 483 20.25 -27.36 25.79
CA LYS A 483 20.65 -27.44 27.20
C LYS A 483 19.53 -26.98 28.14
N THR A 484 18.80 -25.91 27.79
CA THR A 484 17.66 -25.46 28.60
C THR A 484 16.47 -26.41 28.50
N ALA A 485 16.27 -27.07 27.35
CA ALA A 485 15.24 -28.09 27.18
C ALA A 485 15.49 -29.29 28.12
N GLN A 486 16.73 -29.74 28.25
CA GLN A 486 17.10 -30.80 29.20
C GLN A 486 16.77 -30.40 30.65
N LYS A 487 17.07 -29.15 31.05
CA LYS A 487 16.73 -28.64 32.39
C LYS A 487 15.22 -28.59 32.64
N ALA A 488 14.41 -28.43 31.60
CA ALA A 488 12.96 -28.45 31.67
C ALA A 488 12.35 -29.86 31.55
N GLY A 489 13.16 -30.91 31.38
CA GLY A 489 12.66 -32.28 31.15
C GLY A 489 12.09 -32.52 29.74
N LEU A 490 12.38 -31.63 28.78
CA LEU A 490 11.88 -31.65 27.42
C LEU A 490 12.82 -32.43 26.48
N THR A 491 13.07 -33.71 26.79
CA THR A 491 14.12 -34.53 26.16
C THR A 491 13.97 -34.67 24.65
N SER A 492 12.74 -34.89 24.15
CA SER A 492 12.46 -35.00 22.71
C SER A 492 12.83 -33.71 21.95
N TYR A 493 12.54 -32.55 22.55
CA TYR A 493 12.90 -31.24 21.97
C TYR A 493 14.39 -30.95 22.08
N ALA A 494 15.03 -31.34 23.19
CA ALA A 494 16.47 -31.18 23.36
C ALA A 494 17.26 -31.91 22.26
N ASP A 495 16.84 -33.12 21.92
CA ASP A 495 17.46 -33.93 20.88
C ASP A 495 17.28 -33.34 19.49
N ALA A 496 16.08 -32.84 19.17
CA ALA A 496 15.81 -32.16 17.91
C ALA A 496 16.62 -30.85 17.76
N LEU A 497 16.75 -30.07 18.84
CA LEU A 497 17.54 -28.84 18.85
C LEU A 497 19.04 -29.12 18.74
N ALA A 498 19.55 -30.16 19.42
CA ALA A 498 20.93 -30.59 19.27
C ALA A 498 21.23 -31.09 17.85
N TYR A 499 20.27 -31.78 17.22
CA TYR A 499 20.35 -32.13 15.81
C TYR A 499 20.38 -30.87 14.94
N ALA A 500 19.40 -29.97 15.06
CA ALA A 500 19.37 -28.72 14.29
C ALA A 500 20.66 -27.88 14.44
N GLY A 501 21.24 -27.84 15.65
CA GLY A 501 22.49 -27.15 15.94
C GLY A 501 23.78 -27.88 15.54
N GLY A 502 23.68 -29.10 15.01
CA GLY A 502 24.84 -29.87 14.51
C GLY A 502 25.58 -30.71 15.55
N GLU A 503 25.17 -30.70 16.83
CA GLU A 503 25.77 -31.56 17.88
C GLU A 503 25.43 -33.04 17.71
N LYS A 504 24.29 -33.35 17.07
CA LYS A 504 23.93 -34.73 16.68
C LYS A 504 23.98 -34.93 15.17
N SER A 505 24.47 -36.11 14.76
CA SER A 505 24.60 -36.53 13.36
C SER A 505 23.36 -37.20 12.79
N SER A 506 22.49 -37.78 13.63
CA SER A 506 21.27 -38.47 13.22
C SER A 506 20.01 -37.77 13.74
N ALA A 507 18.98 -37.71 12.90
CA ALA A 507 17.66 -37.21 13.29
C ALA A 507 17.08 -38.04 14.46
N PRO A 508 16.37 -37.41 15.41
CA PRO A 508 15.77 -38.11 16.54
C PRO A 508 14.65 -39.06 16.09
N LYS A 509 14.56 -40.24 16.72
CA LYS A 509 13.50 -41.24 16.49
C LYS A 509 12.37 -41.09 17.52
N SER A 510 11.44 -40.13 17.36
CA SER A 510 10.16 -40.15 18.09
C SER A 510 9.17 -39.07 17.65
N SER A 511 7.89 -39.40 17.79
CA SER A 511 6.72 -38.53 17.71
C SER A 511 6.73 -37.50 18.83
N TYR A 512 6.77 -36.22 18.50
CA TYR A 512 6.69 -35.15 19.47
C TYR A 512 5.24 -35.06 19.97
N SER A 513 5.02 -35.09 21.29
CA SER A 513 3.67 -34.91 21.81
C SER A 513 3.31 -33.42 21.82
N PRO A 514 2.19 -33.01 21.21
CA PRO A 514 1.69 -31.63 21.31
C PRO A 514 1.47 -31.17 22.76
N SER A 515 1.30 -32.09 23.70
CA SER A 515 1.10 -31.81 25.14
C SER A 515 2.37 -31.38 25.88
N GLU A 516 3.56 -31.55 25.31
CA GLU A 516 4.83 -31.23 25.96
C GLU A 516 5.30 -29.80 25.70
N GLY A 517 4.79 -29.14 24.64
CA GLY A 517 5.10 -27.76 24.33
C GLY A 517 4.27 -26.80 25.18
N ARG A 518 4.87 -26.18 26.21
CA ARG A 518 4.20 -25.11 26.99
C ARG A 518 3.79 -23.91 26.11
N VAL A 519 4.43 -23.75 24.94
CA VAL A 519 4.02 -22.79 23.91
C VAL A 519 3.43 -23.54 22.72
N LYS A 520 2.16 -23.25 22.44
CA LYS A 520 1.44 -23.80 21.29
C LYS A 520 2.20 -23.43 19.99
N GLY A 521 2.45 -24.42 19.15
CA GLY A 521 3.22 -24.28 17.90
C GLY A 521 4.71 -24.61 17.98
N PHE A 522 5.32 -24.68 19.18
CA PHE A 522 6.74 -25.01 19.33
C PHE A 522 7.09 -26.43 18.82
N SER A 523 6.14 -27.36 18.93
CA SER A 523 6.28 -28.70 18.35
C SER A 523 6.44 -28.65 16.83
N SER A 524 5.54 -27.94 16.14
CA SER A 524 5.63 -27.76 14.68
C SER A 524 6.95 -27.06 14.30
N PHE A 525 7.39 -26.06 15.07
CA PHE A 525 8.66 -25.36 14.81
C PHE A 525 9.87 -26.30 14.87
N THR A 526 9.98 -27.12 15.91
CA THR A 526 11.10 -28.05 16.08
C THR A 526 11.12 -29.16 15.04
N HIS A 527 9.97 -29.70 14.63
CA HIS A 527 9.92 -30.59 13.46
C HIS A 527 10.35 -29.88 12.18
N GLY A 528 9.97 -28.60 12.02
CA GLY A 528 10.40 -27.78 10.89
C GLY A 528 11.91 -27.65 10.81
N LEU A 529 12.59 -27.46 11.94
CA LEU A 529 14.07 -27.42 12.01
C LEU A 529 14.71 -28.75 11.58
N VAL A 530 14.14 -29.88 11.99
CA VAL A 530 14.63 -31.21 11.57
C VAL A 530 14.44 -31.40 10.08
N ALA A 531 13.24 -31.12 9.56
CA ALA A 531 12.95 -31.21 8.13
C ALA A 531 13.84 -30.27 7.29
N GLU A 532 14.12 -29.06 7.79
CA GLU A 532 15.03 -28.09 7.16
C GLU A 532 16.45 -28.66 7.09
N LYS A 533 16.96 -29.24 8.18
CA LYS A 533 18.29 -29.87 8.22
C LYS A 533 18.40 -31.10 7.30
N ASP A 534 17.32 -31.85 7.14
CA ASP A 534 17.24 -33.00 6.23
C ASP A 534 17.05 -32.59 4.75
N GLY A 535 16.99 -31.29 4.45
CA GLY A 535 16.79 -30.77 3.08
C GLY A 535 15.34 -30.85 2.58
N ASN A 536 14.38 -31.26 3.42
CA ASN A 536 12.96 -31.29 3.08
C ASN A 536 12.31 -29.91 3.33
N HIS A 537 12.71 -28.94 2.53
CA HIS A 537 12.29 -27.54 2.68
C HIS A 537 10.79 -27.31 2.47
N LYS A 538 10.13 -28.15 1.66
CA LYS A 538 8.67 -28.12 1.47
C LYS A 538 7.95 -28.40 2.79
N GLU A 539 8.37 -29.45 3.48
CA GLU A 539 7.78 -29.83 4.75
C GLU A 539 8.17 -28.87 5.87
N ALA A 540 9.44 -28.43 5.91
CA ALA A 540 9.89 -27.41 6.84
C ALA A 540 9.05 -26.13 6.75
N CYS A 541 8.77 -25.67 5.53
CA CYS A 541 7.93 -24.50 5.27
C CYS A 541 6.51 -24.66 5.86
N ARG A 542 5.85 -25.81 5.63
CA ARG A 542 4.52 -26.10 6.20
C ARG A 542 4.53 -26.14 7.72
N LEU A 543 5.57 -26.74 8.29
CA LEU A 543 5.71 -26.88 9.74
C LEU A 543 5.98 -25.52 10.41
N PHE A 544 6.76 -24.64 9.80
CA PHE A 544 6.95 -23.28 10.30
C PHE A 544 5.67 -22.44 10.16
N LEU A 545 4.95 -22.53 9.03
CA LEU A 545 3.62 -21.92 8.87
C LEU A 545 2.66 -22.38 9.98
N LYS A 546 2.59 -23.69 10.20
CA LYS A 546 1.75 -24.28 11.24
C LYS A 546 2.17 -23.81 12.63
N SER A 547 3.47 -23.70 12.91
CA SER A 547 3.96 -23.17 14.18
C SER A 547 3.49 -21.74 14.44
N TYR A 548 3.45 -20.92 13.39
CA TYR A 548 2.94 -19.56 13.45
C TYR A 548 1.42 -19.53 13.70
N GLU A 549 0.66 -20.34 12.96
CA GLU A 549 -0.80 -20.48 13.13
C GLU A 549 -1.17 -20.94 14.54
N ASP A 550 -0.32 -21.81 15.10
CA ASP A 550 -0.47 -22.35 16.44
C ASP A 550 0.00 -21.39 17.54
N GLY A 551 0.53 -20.21 17.23
CA GLY A 551 0.80 -19.15 18.22
C GLY A 551 2.26 -18.73 18.39
N LEU A 552 3.21 -19.40 17.73
CA LEU A 552 4.62 -19.01 17.72
C LEU A 552 4.84 -17.92 16.65
N LYS A 553 4.37 -16.69 16.93
CA LYS A 553 4.30 -15.59 15.95
C LYS A 553 5.54 -14.70 15.96
N GLY A 554 5.57 -13.70 15.09
CA GLY A 554 6.60 -12.66 15.08
C GLY A 554 7.78 -12.94 14.14
N LYS A 555 8.69 -11.96 14.08
CA LYS A 555 9.72 -11.84 13.03
C LYS A 555 10.53 -13.13 12.78
N PRO A 556 11.06 -13.84 13.80
CA PRO A 556 11.96 -14.96 13.54
C PRO A 556 11.26 -16.17 12.89
N VAL A 557 10.02 -16.47 13.25
CA VAL A 557 9.26 -17.61 12.69
C VAL A 557 8.84 -17.34 11.25
N ILE A 558 8.44 -16.09 10.96
CA ILE A 558 8.15 -15.64 9.59
C ILE A 558 9.40 -15.80 8.71
N LYS A 559 10.56 -15.30 9.18
CA LYS A 559 11.83 -15.44 8.44
C LYS A 559 12.17 -16.90 8.16
N LYS A 560 12.01 -17.79 9.13
CA LYS A 560 12.21 -19.23 8.94
C LYS A 560 11.28 -19.83 7.89
N THR A 561 10.00 -19.45 7.92
CA THR A 561 9.03 -19.93 6.93
C THR A 561 9.40 -19.49 5.52
N LEU A 562 9.74 -18.21 5.34
CA LEU A 562 10.11 -17.66 4.03
C LEU A 562 11.46 -18.20 3.52
N ALA A 563 12.43 -18.46 4.40
CA ALA A 563 13.69 -19.10 4.05
C ALA A 563 13.48 -20.52 3.53
N ALA A 564 12.67 -21.33 4.25
CA ALA A 564 12.31 -22.67 3.81
C ALA A 564 11.52 -22.66 2.49
N LEU A 565 10.60 -21.71 2.31
CA LEU A 565 9.91 -21.53 1.03
C LEU A 565 10.89 -21.20 -0.11
N GLY A 566 11.85 -20.30 0.12
CA GLY A 566 12.90 -19.95 -0.85
C GLY A 566 13.81 -21.14 -1.19
N ALA A 567 14.13 -22.01 -0.23
CA ALA A 567 14.96 -23.20 -0.46
C ALA A 567 14.18 -24.37 -1.11
N SER A 568 12.86 -24.30 -1.20
CA SER A 568 12.03 -25.34 -1.82
C SER A 568 12.08 -25.34 -3.36
N GLY A 569 11.63 -26.42 -3.99
CA GLY A 569 11.62 -26.57 -5.45
C GLY A 569 10.69 -25.60 -6.18
N ASP A 570 11.01 -25.28 -7.44
CA ASP A 570 10.27 -24.34 -8.29
C ASP A 570 8.78 -24.64 -8.42
N ASP A 571 8.43 -25.91 -8.57
CA ASP A 571 7.04 -26.37 -8.70
C ASP A 571 6.22 -26.05 -7.45
N PHE A 572 6.83 -26.19 -6.25
CA PHE A 572 6.14 -25.88 -5.01
C PHE A 572 5.94 -24.38 -4.83
N LYS A 573 6.97 -23.55 -5.07
CA LYS A 573 6.85 -22.08 -4.96
C LYS A 573 5.81 -21.51 -5.92
N LYS A 574 5.71 -22.08 -7.12
CA LYS A 574 4.75 -21.64 -8.16
C LYS A 574 3.34 -22.18 -7.95
N SER A 575 3.18 -23.23 -7.14
CA SER A 575 1.87 -23.80 -6.78
C SER A 575 0.99 -22.80 -6.01
N ALA A 576 -0.33 -23.02 -6.01
CA ALA A 576 -1.26 -22.22 -5.22
C ALA A 576 -0.93 -22.23 -3.72
N GLU A 577 -0.46 -23.38 -3.21
CA GLU A 577 -0.02 -23.54 -1.82
C GLU A 577 1.18 -22.64 -1.50
N GLY A 578 2.26 -22.72 -2.29
CA GLY A 578 3.46 -21.90 -2.06
C GLY A 578 3.19 -20.39 -2.14
N ARG A 579 2.34 -19.96 -3.08
CA ARG A 579 1.92 -18.54 -3.19
C ARG A 579 1.11 -18.09 -1.97
N ALA A 580 0.14 -18.89 -1.53
CA ALA A 580 -0.67 -18.57 -0.35
C ALA A 580 0.18 -18.43 0.92
N ILE A 581 1.23 -19.24 1.07
CA ILE A 581 2.17 -19.13 2.20
C ILE A 581 2.95 -17.80 2.13
N ALA A 582 3.48 -17.44 0.95
CA ALA A 582 4.16 -16.16 0.78
C ALA A 582 3.22 -14.98 1.07
N ASP A 583 2.00 -15.01 0.52
CA ASP A 583 0.99 -13.97 0.68
C ASP A 583 0.52 -13.78 2.12
N LYS A 584 0.57 -14.84 2.94
CA LYS A 584 0.17 -14.78 4.34
C LYS A 584 1.11 -13.92 5.17
N PHE A 585 2.41 -14.04 4.95
CA PHE A 585 3.42 -13.42 5.80
C PHE A 585 3.97 -12.11 5.27
N ILE A 586 3.55 -11.73 4.08
CA ILE A 586 4.11 -10.60 3.37
C ILE A 586 3.83 -9.27 4.03
N ASP A 587 2.62 -9.05 4.54
CA ASP A 587 2.24 -7.79 5.14
C ASP A 587 3.02 -7.62 6.46
N GLU A 588 3.12 -8.69 7.26
CA GLU A 588 3.93 -8.72 8.49
C GLU A 588 5.43 -8.61 8.22
N TYR A 589 5.92 -9.17 7.11
CA TYR A 589 7.32 -9.04 6.71
C TYR A 589 7.66 -7.63 6.24
N LEU A 590 6.77 -6.99 5.48
CA LEU A 590 6.95 -5.60 5.08
C LEU A 590 6.89 -4.65 6.27
N GLU A 591 6.06 -4.91 7.29
CA GLU A 591 6.06 -4.14 8.54
C GLU A 591 7.38 -4.26 9.34
N MET A 592 8.27 -5.19 8.98
CA MET A 592 9.57 -5.31 9.64
C MET A 592 10.62 -4.29 9.18
N TYR A 593 10.38 -3.60 8.05
CA TYR A 593 11.29 -2.65 7.37
C TYR A 593 10.60 -1.31 7.13
#